data_AF-D8RRN0-F1
#
_entry.id   AF-D8RRN0-F1
#
_cell.length_a   1.000
_cell.length_b   1.000
_cell.length_c   1.000
_cell.angle_alpha   90.00
_cell.angle_beta   90.00
_cell.angle_gamma   90.00
#
_symmetry.space_group_name_H-M   'P 1'
#
loop_
_entity.id
_entity.type
_entity.pdbx_description
1 polymer ?
#
loop_
_entity_poly.entity_id
_entity_poly.type
_entity_poly.pdbx_seq_one_letter_code
_entity_poly.pdbx_strand_id
1 'polypeptide(L)'
;MAIDGLLREERYCEALRASFAILAIDPWSIEAILGKARSLIGLGEYEHACATLSTGMEATDSSSHEMVELLAVAEQLKAQSTTGDFDQPLRAYFSSAAFRTESARAGGVSDGAFVFSEIPVAPMAEFLGEFQCAPSTLHGRGLFATKDLEAGDVIFATKPIGIARGGASLKQAVLEKAKMPRVAELLQYLPGGNSAAASLPVSLLHPSANLEDYLDDDGHEEAAGLERVVDAYMAAGHKSVCPDNVLWPLLTLINHSCIPSVTLRVVGTTLFCRAARDLKSGEELLVSYYGGSLKSRLTSLIWPSRPEEIIVCKCRKCELETKIPVLYPYPGVGKCIRRDDVERMCLMEEFVLHNDFSSEDKQVVRSGFAHHYYTGGRPCVYVRVPTAEVVMEAVLRYGCTGGFNSCLGLQSRLLRHATDKAAARELLLQSCITHFGQALARELLVRVEYGLGHF
;
A
#
# COMPACT_ATOMS: atom_id res chain seq x y z
N MET A 1 -20.59 10.73 28.53
CA MET A 1 -19.65 9.59 28.39
C MET A 1 -18.25 10.12 28.70
N ALA A 2 -17.39 9.36 29.39
CA ALA A 2 -16.03 9.84 29.69
C ALA A 2 -15.20 9.95 28.40
N ILE A 3 -14.29 10.94 28.33
CA ILE A 3 -13.41 11.19 27.16
C ILE A 3 -12.68 9.91 26.75
N ASP A 4 -12.13 9.17 27.71
CA ASP A 4 -11.42 7.90 27.44
C ASP A 4 -12.29 6.80 26.82
N GLY A 5 -13.61 6.82 27.05
CA GLY A 5 -14.53 5.91 26.37
C GLY A 5 -14.64 6.24 24.89
N LEU A 6 -14.82 7.52 24.57
CA LEU A 6 -14.91 8.02 23.19
C LEU A 6 -13.61 7.78 22.41
N LEU A 7 -12.46 8.01 23.03
CA LEU A 7 -11.16 7.77 22.42
C LEU A 7 -10.93 6.29 22.07
N ARG A 8 -11.32 5.37 22.96
CA ARG A 8 -11.22 3.91 22.70
C ARG A 8 -12.15 3.44 21.58
N GLU A 9 -13.27 4.12 21.38
CA GLU A 9 -14.21 3.88 20.27
C GLU A 9 -13.80 4.63 18.98
N GLU A 10 -12.66 5.33 18.97
CA GLU A 10 -12.19 6.18 17.86
C GLU A 10 -13.19 7.27 17.43
N ARG A 11 -14.02 7.73 18.37
CA ARG A 11 -15.03 8.80 18.20
C ARG A 11 -14.39 10.16 18.50
N TYR A 12 -13.39 10.51 17.71
CA TYR A 12 -12.50 11.64 17.98
C TYR A 12 -13.21 13.01 17.98
N CYS A 13 -14.19 13.25 17.09
CA CYS A 13 -14.93 14.53 17.11
C CYS A 13 -15.73 14.71 18.40
N GLU A 14 -16.37 13.65 18.90
CA GLU A 14 -17.12 13.71 20.15
C GLU A 14 -16.19 13.83 21.36
N ALA A 15 -15.05 13.12 21.36
CA ALA A 15 -14.02 13.27 22.39
C ALA A 15 -13.46 14.70 22.41
N LEU A 16 -13.26 15.30 21.23
CA LEU A 16 -12.80 16.68 21.08
C LEU A 16 -13.83 17.66 21.66
N ARG A 17 -15.10 17.54 21.28
CA ARG A 17 -16.21 18.35 21.82
C ARG A 17 -16.32 18.24 23.34
N ALA A 18 -16.27 17.03 23.87
CA ALA A 18 -16.28 16.79 25.32
C ALA A 18 -15.09 17.47 26.01
N SER A 19 -13.88 17.37 25.42
CA SER A 19 -12.68 18.01 25.95
C SER A 19 -12.81 19.54 25.95
N PHE A 20 -13.34 20.14 24.88
CA PHE A 20 -13.60 21.58 24.83
C PHE A 20 -14.61 22.03 25.89
N ALA A 21 -15.69 21.28 26.08
CA ALA A 21 -16.71 21.60 27.08
C ALA A 21 -16.13 21.59 28.51
N ILE A 22 -15.23 20.65 28.82
CA ILE A 22 -14.55 20.63 30.13
C ILE A 22 -13.57 21.79 30.26
N LEU A 23 -12.75 22.06 29.24
CA LEU A 23 -11.78 23.16 29.27
C LEU A 23 -12.43 24.55 29.37
N ALA A 24 -13.68 24.70 28.91
CA ALA A 24 -14.46 25.92 29.09
C ALA A 24 -14.85 26.18 30.57
N ILE A 25 -14.94 25.12 31.38
CA ILE A 25 -15.28 25.18 32.80
C ILE A 25 -14.01 25.21 33.66
N ASP A 26 -13.04 24.34 33.33
CA ASP A 26 -11.74 24.22 34.00
C ASP A 26 -10.61 24.20 32.95
N PRO A 27 -10.02 25.37 32.65
CA PRO A 27 -8.94 25.49 31.67
C PRO A 27 -7.66 24.71 32.05
N TRP A 28 -7.49 24.32 33.31
CA TRP A 28 -6.31 23.64 33.82
C TRP A 28 -6.50 22.13 33.96
N SER A 29 -7.63 21.59 33.51
CA SER A 29 -7.92 20.16 33.55
C SER A 29 -6.93 19.37 32.68
N ILE A 30 -5.98 18.70 33.33
CA ILE A 30 -4.98 17.84 32.67
C ILE A 30 -5.66 16.75 31.82
N GLU A 31 -6.71 16.13 32.35
CA GLU A 31 -7.48 15.10 31.63
C GLU A 31 -8.07 15.64 30.33
N ALA A 32 -8.66 16.84 30.36
CA ALA A 32 -9.26 17.44 29.18
C ALA A 32 -8.21 17.96 28.17
N ILE A 33 -7.06 18.45 28.63
CA ILE A 33 -5.92 18.79 27.76
C ILE A 33 -5.43 17.55 27.00
N LEU A 34 -5.18 16.45 27.72
CA LEU A 34 -4.76 15.17 27.13
C LEU A 34 -5.85 14.61 26.19
N GLY A 35 -7.10 14.69 26.61
CA GLY A 35 -8.27 14.32 25.82
C GLY A 35 -8.35 15.05 24.49
N LYS A 36 -8.21 16.38 24.53
CA LYS A 36 -8.17 17.25 23.34
C LYS A 36 -7.01 16.86 22.43
N ALA A 37 -5.80 16.74 22.98
CA ALA A 37 -4.61 16.39 22.20
C ALA A 37 -4.72 15.02 21.52
N ARG A 38 -5.19 13.99 22.23
CA ARG A 38 -5.42 12.63 21.67
C ARG A 38 -6.46 12.65 20.56
N SER A 39 -7.53 13.43 20.73
CA SER A 39 -8.57 13.59 19.71
C SER A 39 -8.00 14.23 18.45
N LEU A 40 -7.20 15.29 18.60
CA LEU A 40 -6.55 15.98 17.48
C LEU A 40 -5.54 15.06 16.76
N ILE A 41 -4.74 14.27 17.49
CA ILE A 41 -3.85 13.26 16.91
C ILE A 41 -4.66 12.22 16.09
N GLY A 42 -5.78 11.75 16.64
CA GLY A 42 -6.68 10.81 15.95
C GLY A 42 -7.29 11.37 14.66
N LEU A 43 -7.54 12.69 14.63
CA LEU A 43 -8.04 13.43 13.46
C LEU A 43 -6.95 13.83 12.46
N GLY A 44 -5.68 13.59 12.78
CA GLY A 44 -4.55 14.03 11.93
C GLY A 44 -4.12 15.49 12.14
N GLU A 45 -4.72 16.18 13.09
CA GLU A 45 -4.46 17.59 13.43
C GLU A 45 -3.23 17.74 14.33
N TYR A 46 -2.07 17.31 13.84
CA TYR A 46 -0.84 17.21 14.65
C TYR A 46 -0.31 18.58 15.12
N GLU A 47 -0.45 19.62 14.30
CA GLU A 47 -0.08 21.00 14.67
C GLU A 47 -0.88 21.47 15.89
N HIS A 48 -2.21 21.33 15.83
CA HIS A 48 -3.12 21.69 16.90
C HIS A 48 -2.88 20.83 18.15
N ALA A 49 -2.55 19.56 17.99
CA ALA A 49 -2.20 18.68 19.10
C ALA A 49 -0.94 19.15 19.83
N CYS A 50 0.13 19.48 19.08
CA CYS A 50 1.37 20.03 19.65
C CYS A 50 1.08 21.33 20.41
N ALA A 51 0.38 22.27 19.77
CA ALA A 51 0.03 23.56 20.39
C ALA A 51 -0.81 23.39 21.67
N THR A 52 -1.76 22.44 21.66
CA THR A 52 -2.59 22.11 22.84
C THR A 52 -1.73 21.62 24.00
N LEU A 53 -0.77 20.74 23.75
CA LEU A 53 0.08 20.17 24.79
C LEU A 53 1.08 21.18 25.33
N SER A 54 1.77 21.94 24.46
CA SER A 54 2.69 22.99 24.88
C SER A 54 2.01 24.05 25.73
N THR A 55 0.86 24.57 25.26
CA THR A 55 0.09 25.57 26.02
C THR A 55 -0.46 24.99 27.33
N GLY A 56 -0.89 23.72 27.32
CA GLY A 56 -1.39 23.04 28.52
C GLY A 56 -0.33 22.86 29.60
N MET A 57 0.90 22.50 29.22
CA MET A 57 2.03 22.38 30.15
C MET A 57 2.42 23.73 30.76
N GLU A 58 2.41 24.80 29.96
CA GLU A 58 2.64 26.17 30.44
C GLU A 58 1.55 26.62 31.40
N ALA A 59 0.28 26.40 31.05
CA ALA A 59 -0.86 26.86 31.84
C ALA A 59 -1.00 26.14 33.19
N THR A 60 -0.59 24.88 33.27
CA THR A 60 -0.69 24.06 34.49
C THR A 60 0.55 24.13 35.38
N ASP A 61 1.61 24.83 34.95
CA ASP A 61 2.96 24.81 35.57
C ASP A 61 3.42 23.37 35.88
N SER A 62 3.02 22.43 35.02
CA SER A 62 3.15 21.00 35.25
C SER A 62 3.49 20.30 33.95
N SER A 63 4.67 19.70 33.90
CA SER A 63 5.08 18.81 32.82
C SER A 63 4.73 17.37 33.23
N SER A 64 3.43 17.05 33.22
CA SER A 64 3.03 15.67 33.48
C SER A 64 3.75 14.76 32.49
N HIS A 65 4.27 13.62 32.98
CA HIS A 65 5.01 12.68 32.14
C HIS A 65 4.23 12.30 30.88
N GLU A 66 2.91 12.12 31.03
CA GLU A 66 2.00 11.78 29.94
C GLU A 66 1.86 12.90 28.90
N MET A 67 1.86 14.18 29.30
CA MET A 67 1.85 15.30 28.34
C MET A 67 3.15 15.37 27.54
N VAL A 68 4.29 15.18 28.21
CA VAL A 68 5.63 15.18 27.56
C VAL A 68 5.74 14.05 26.54
N GLU A 69 5.33 12.84 26.92
CA GLU A 69 5.34 11.70 26.00
C GLU A 69 4.39 11.91 24.82
N LEU A 70 3.18 12.40 25.07
CA LEU A 70 2.20 12.64 24.01
C LEU A 70 2.65 13.77 23.06
N LEU A 71 3.35 14.78 23.58
CA LEU A 71 3.92 15.86 22.76
C LEU A 71 4.98 15.32 21.82
N ALA A 72 5.90 14.49 22.33
CA ALA A 72 6.92 13.85 21.50
C ALA A 72 6.29 12.99 20.38
N VAL A 73 5.20 12.28 20.67
CA VAL A 73 4.44 11.53 19.66
C VAL A 73 3.80 12.47 18.64
N ALA A 74 3.16 13.56 19.07
CA ALA A 74 2.53 14.53 18.18
C ALA A 74 3.56 15.21 17.25
N GLU A 75 4.72 15.60 17.77
CA GLU A 75 5.82 16.19 17.01
C GLU A 75 6.37 15.20 15.96
N GLN A 76 6.53 13.94 16.34
CA GLN A 76 6.97 12.89 15.43
C GLN A 76 5.96 12.68 14.29
N LEU A 77 4.66 12.64 14.60
CA LEU A 77 3.60 12.48 13.60
C LEU A 77 3.49 13.72 12.70
N LYS A 78 3.63 14.93 13.26
CA LYS A 78 3.73 16.17 12.49
C LYS A 78 4.89 16.09 11.50
N ALA A 79 6.10 15.76 11.96
CA ALA A 79 7.27 15.61 11.10
C ALA A 79 7.05 14.59 9.96
N GLN A 80 6.46 13.43 10.27
CA GLN A 80 6.10 12.41 9.27
C GLN A 80 5.12 12.96 8.22
N SER A 81 4.07 13.68 8.64
CA SER A 81 3.06 14.25 7.74
C SER A 81 3.59 15.31 6.79
N THR A 82 4.65 16.02 7.18
CA THR A 82 5.28 17.06 6.35
C THR A 82 6.38 16.51 5.46
N THR A 83 7.19 15.59 5.98
CA THR A 83 8.42 15.14 5.30
C THR A 83 8.27 13.82 4.55
N GLY A 84 7.30 12.99 4.94
CA GLY A 84 7.20 11.61 4.45
C GLY A 84 8.31 10.69 4.96
N ASP A 85 9.08 11.11 5.98
CA ASP A 85 10.09 10.26 6.61
C ASP A 85 9.42 9.28 7.60
N PHE A 86 9.39 8.01 7.23
CA PHE A 86 8.86 6.92 8.04
C PHE A 86 9.95 5.92 8.45
N ASP A 87 11.23 6.25 8.32
CA ASP A 87 12.31 5.29 8.56
C ASP A 87 12.32 4.78 10.00
N GLN A 88 12.15 5.67 10.99
CA GLN A 88 12.11 5.30 12.40
C GLN A 88 10.91 4.38 12.75
N PRO A 89 9.64 4.73 12.47
CA PRO A 89 8.51 3.85 12.81
C PRO A 89 8.54 2.54 12.03
N LEU A 90 8.99 2.54 10.76
CA LEU A 90 9.13 1.31 9.99
C LEU A 90 10.22 0.42 10.60
N ARG A 91 11.41 0.94 10.93
CA ARG A 91 12.46 0.16 11.62
C ARG A 91 11.97 -0.45 12.93
N ALA A 92 11.22 0.32 13.72
CA ALA A 92 10.61 -0.19 14.95
C ALA A 92 9.64 -1.34 14.65
N TYR A 93 8.79 -1.21 13.64
CA TYR A 93 7.87 -2.26 13.19
C TYR A 93 8.61 -3.54 12.75
N PHE A 94 9.61 -3.45 11.87
CA PHE A 94 10.39 -4.61 11.39
C PHE A 94 11.30 -5.24 12.47
N SER A 95 11.51 -4.52 13.56
CA SER A 95 12.21 -5.00 14.77
C SER A 95 11.25 -5.43 15.88
N SER A 96 9.94 -5.35 15.66
CA SER A 96 8.92 -5.75 16.63
C SER A 96 8.56 -7.22 16.49
N ALA A 97 7.85 -7.75 17.50
CA ALA A 97 7.23 -9.08 17.40
C ALA A 97 6.18 -9.14 16.28
N ALA A 98 5.54 -8.02 15.91
CA ALA A 98 4.51 -7.95 14.87
C ALA A 98 4.99 -8.45 13.51
N PHE A 99 6.27 -8.22 13.19
CA PHE A 99 6.89 -8.69 11.97
C PHE A 99 7.48 -10.12 12.09
N ARG A 100 7.83 -10.58 13.30
CA ARG A 100 8.55 -11.84 13.52
C ARG A 100 7.66 -13.08 13.70
N THR A 101 6.36 -12.92 13.97
CA THR A 101 5.42 -14.04 14.15
C THR A 101 4.71 -14.39 12.84
N GLU A 102 3.87 -15.45 12.81
CA GLU A 102 3.01 -15.77 11.63
C GLU A 102 2.09 -14.61 11.19
N SER A 103 1.97 -13.57 12.02
CA SER A 103 1.47 -12.24 11.68
C SER A 103 2.25 -11.54 10.56
N ALA A 104 3.39 -12.06 10.10
CA ALA A 104 4.09 -11.64 8.87
C ALA A 104 3.28 -11.90 7.58
N ARG A 105 2.20 -12.69 7.66
CA ARG A 105 1.17 -12.75 6.61
C ARG A 105 0.27 -11.50 6.59
N ALA A 106 0.29 -10.66 7.63
CA ALA A 106 -0.40 -9.38 7.65
C ALA A 106 0.22 -8.44 6.60
N GLY A 107 -0.62 -7.73 5.85
CA GLY A 107 -0.21 -7.06 4.62
C GLY A 107 -0.66 -7.77 3.34
N GLY A 108 -1.08 -9.04 3.44
CA GLY A 108 -1.65 -9.81 2.33
C GLY A 108 -3.18 -9.81 2.32
N VAL A 109 -3.76 -10.22 1.19
CA VAL A 109 -5.19 -10.47 1.05
C VAL A 109 -5.45 -11.98 1.11
N SER A 110 -6.34 -12.41 2.01
CA SER A 110 -6.83 -13.79 2.14
C SER A 110 -8.33 -13.80 1.93
N ASP A 111 -8.83 -14.60 0.98
CA ASP A 111 -10.26 -14.74 0.65
C ASP A 111 -11.02 -13.42 0.38
N GLY A 112 -10.30 -12.37 -0.04
CA GLY A 112 -10.87 -11.03 -0.27
C GLY A 112 -10.73 -10.08 0.91
N ALA A 113 -10.25 -10.54 2.07
CA ALA A 113 -10.00 -9.71 3.24
C ALA A 113 -8.52 -9.41 3.43
N PHE A 114 -8.20 -8.18 3.81
CA PHE A 114 -6.88 -7.78 4.25
C PHE A 114 -6.59 -8.31 5.65
N VAL A 115 -5.42 -8.91 5.84
CA VAL A 115 -5.00 -9.40 7.16
C VAL A 115 -4.21 -8.30 7.87
N PHE A 116 -4.67 -7.91 9.06
CA PHE A 116 -3.99 -6.94 9.93
C PHE A 116 -3.27 -7.65 11.07
N SER A 117 -2.18 -7.06 11.56
CA SER A 117 -1.49 -7.57 12.75
C SER A 117 -2.35 -7.31 14.00
N GLU A 118 -2.47 -8.31 14.87
CA GLU A 118 -3.06 -8.17 16.21
C GLU A 118 -2.10 -7.48 17.19
N ILE A 119 -0.80 -7.46 16.86
CA ILE A 119 0.21 -6.79 17.67
C ILE A 119 0.15 -5.29 17.36
N PRO A 120 -0.01 -4.42 18.39
CA PRO A 120 -0.03 -2.98 18.20
C PRO A 120 1.22 -2.49 17.47
N VAL A 121 1.00 -1.66 16.45
CA VAL A 121 2.06 -0.97 15.71
C VAL A 121 2.05 0.49 16.17
N ALA A 122 3.25 1.09 16.28
CA ALA A 122 3.37 2.51 16.58
C ALA A 122 2.52 3.34 15.59
N PRO A 123 1.85 4.40 16.06
CA PRO A 123 1.06 5.25 15.17
C PRO A 123 1.97 5.86 14.12
N MET A 124 1.46 5.91 12.89
CA MET A 124 2.09 6.61 11.76
C MET A 124 1.15 7.70 11.28
N ALA A 125 1.74 8.80 10.82
CA ALA A 125 0.98 9.88 10.22
C ALA A 125 0.50 9.52 8.82
N GLU A 126 -0.49 10.26 8.34
CA GLU A 126 -0.74 10.32 6.90
C GLU A 126 0.23 11.31 6.25
N PHE A 127 0.68 10.98 5.05
CA PHE A 127 1.54 11.80 4.22
C PHE A 127 1.00 11.77 2.80
N LEU A 128 0.83 12.93 2.20
CA LEU A 128 0.40 13.08 0.82
C LEU A 128 1.46 13.92 0.11
N GLY A 129 2.25 13.25 -0.73
CA GLY A 129 3.24 13.90 -1.57
C GLY A 129 2.60 14.56 -2.78
N GLU A 130 3.43 14.90 -3.76
CA GLU A 130 3.01 15.63 -4.95
C GLU A 130 2.46 14.67 -6.03
N PHE A 131 1.14 14.53 -6.05
CA PHE A 131 0.41 13.80 -7.09
C PHE A 131 -0.95 14.47 -7.36
N GLN A 132 -1.57 14.13 -8.48
CA GLN A 132 -2.90 14.64 -8.83
C GLN A 132 -3.82 13.53 -9.36
N CYS A 133 -5.13 13.73 -9.24
CA CYS A 133 -6.14 12.89 -9.88
C CYS A 133 -6.55 13.51 -11.23
N ALA A 134 -6.49 12.76 -12.32
CA ALA A 134 -6.87 13.23 -13.64
C ALA A 134 -7.53 12.12 -14.47
N PRO A 135 -8.22 12.44 -15.59
CA PRO A 135 -8.69 11.43 -16.53
C PRO A 135 -7.53 10.54 -17.02
N SER A 136 -7.74 9.23 -17.03
CA SER A 136 -6.74 8.26 -17.50
C SER A 136 -7.07 7.79 -18.91
N THR A 137 -6.02 7.55 -19.70
CA THR A 137 -6.14 6.92 -21.03
C THR A 137 -6.42 5.43 -20.94
N LEU A 138 -6.18 4.80 -19.78
CA LEU A 138 -6.48 3.40 -19.53
C LEU A 138 -7.95 3.21 -19.21
N HIS A 139 -8.42 3.80 -18.11
CA HIS A 139 -9.79 3.69 -17.65
C HIS A 139 -10.13 4.80 -16.66
N GLY A 140 -11.29 5.46 -16.86
CA GLY A 140 -11.84 6.43 -15.91
C GLY A 140 -10.84 7.53 -15.52
N ARG A 141 -10.41 7.50 -14.25
CA ARG A 141 -9.42 8.42 -13.68
C ARG A 141 -8.21 7.64 -13.17
N GLY A 142 -7.09 8.33 -13.05
CA GLY A 142 -5.83 7.82 -12.55
C GLY A 142 -5.19 8.81 -11.58
N LEU A 143 -4.25 8.34 -10.77
CA LEU A 143 -3.30 9.20 -10.07
C LEU A 143 -2.06 9.41 -10.93
N PHE A 144 -1.51 10.63 -10.93
CA PHE A 144 -0.36 11.00 -11.75
C PHE A 144 0.69 11.71 -10.90
N ALA A 145 1.96 11.40 -11.15
CA ALA A 145 3.07 12.15 -10.58
C ALA A 145 3.08 13.59 -11.12
N THR A 146 3.27 14.59 -10.27
CA THR A 146 3.35 16.01 -10.69
C THR A 146 4.78 16.53 -10.75
N LYS A 147 5.76 15.67 -10.44
CA LYS A 147 7.20 15.92 -10.58
C LYS A 147 7.93 14.62 -10.89
N ASP A 148 9.22 14.74 -11.19
CA ASP A 148 10.11 13.58 -11.26
C ASP A 148 10.28 12.97 -9.85
N LEU A 149 10.22 11.64 -9.78
CA LEU A 149 10.37 10.86 -8.54
C LEU A 149 11.42 9.77 -8.75
N GLU A 150 12.26 9.55 -7.75
CA GLU A 150 13.26 8.50 -7.77
C GLU A 150 12.67 7.17 -7.27
N ALA A 151 13.22 6.05 -7.74
CA ALA A 151 12.83 4.72 -7.25
C ALA A 151 12.93 4.64 -5.71
N GLY A 152 11.80 4.32 -5.05
CA GLY A 152 11.70 4.21 -3.60
C GLY A 152 11.15 5.43 -2.86
N ASP A 153 11.00 6.57 -3.53
CA ASP A 153 10.35 7.76 -2.97
C ASP A 153 8.95 7.42 -2.46
N VAL A 154 8.61 7.93 -1.27
CA VAL A 154 7.24 7.85 -0.74
C VAL A 154 6.39 8.84 -1.51
N ILE A 155 5.34 8.35 -2.17
CA ILE A 155 4.37 9.18 -2.88
C ILE A 155 3.24 9.55 -1.91
N PHE A 156 2.73 8.57 -1.18
CA PHE A 156 1.80 8.79 -0.08
C PHE A 156 1.85 7.67 0.96
N ALA A 157 1.43 7.99 2.18
CA ALA A 157 1.12 7.07 3.25
C ALA A 157 -0.28 7.44 3.77
N THR A 158 -1.27 6.56 3.69
CA THR A 158 -2.65 6.90 4.03
C THR A 158 -3.30 5.85 4.92
N LYS A 159 -4.19 6.31 5.80
CA LYS A 159 -5.04 5.48 6.65
C LYS A 159 -6.34 5.17 5.92
N PRO A 160 -6.99 4.05 6.24
CA PRO A 160 -8.29 3.74 5.66
C PRO A 160 -9.37 4.62 6.28
N ILE A 161 -10.42 4.92 5.51
CA ILE A 161 -11.63 5.55 6.05
C ILE A 161 -12.28 4.59 7.05
N GLY A 162 -12.35 3.30 6.73
CA GLY A 162 -13.00 2.31 7.59
C GLY A 162 -12.33 0.95 7.48
N ILE A 163 -12.36 0.20 8.59
CA ILE A 163 -11.91 -1.18 8.69
C ILE A 163 -13.01 -1.99 9.39
N ALA A 164 -13.42 -3.12 8.82
CA ALA A 164 -14.30 -4.07 9.49
C ALA A 164 -13.52 -4.78 10.62
N ARG A 165 -13.91 -4.53 11.87
CA ARG A 165 -13.29 -5.11 13.09
C ARG A 165 -14.37 -5.47 14.10
N GLY A 166 -14.10 -6.47 14.95
CA GLY A 166 -14.94 -6.78 16.11
C GLY A 166 -16.40 -7.15 15.80
N GLY A 167 -16.67 -7.70 14.61
CA GLY A 167 -18.02 -8.06 14.16
C GLY A 167 -18.80 -6.96 13.43
N ALA A 168 -18.28 -5.72 13.41
CA ALA A 168 -18.86 -4.64 12.60
C ALA A 168 -18.53 -4.80 11.11
N SER A 169 -19.48 -4.48 10.23
CA SER A 169 -19.25 -4.51 8.78
C SER A 169 -18.43 -3.31 8.30
N LEU A 170 -17.76 -3.45 7.15
CA LEU A 170 -17.03 -2.32 6.53
C LEU A 170 -17.99 -1.14 6.28
N LYS A 171 -19.21 -1.43 5.83
CA LYS A 171 -20.27 -0.44 5.63
C LYS A 171 -20.55 0.36 6.91
N GLN A 172 -20.73 -0.31 8.05
CA GLN A 172 -20.95 0.38 9.33
C GLN A 172 -19.77 1.27 9.71
N ALA A 173 -18.53 0.76 9.58
CA ALA A 173 -17.33 1.53 9.91
C ALA A 173 -17.18 2.79 9.03
N VAL A 174 -17.44 2.68 7.72
CA VAL A 174 -17.36 3.81 6.79
C VAL A 174 -18.48 4.83 7.04
N LEU A 175 -19.72 4.37 7.24
CA LEU A 175 -20.86 5.27 7.51
C LEU A 175 -20.70 6.03 8.82
N GLU A 176 -20.13 5.40 9.85
CA GLU A 176 -19.84 6.08 11.12
C GLU A 176 -18.84 7.22 10.92
N LYS A 177 -17.77 6.98 10.15
CA LYS A 177 -16.78 8.02 9.82
C LYS A 177 -17.34 9.08 8.86
N ALA A 178 -18.30 8.71 8.02
CA ALA A 178 -18.96 9.62 7.10
C ALA A 178 -19.93 10.60 7.77
N LYS A 179 -20.15 10.50 9.09
CA LYS A 179 -20.78 11.59 9.86
C LYS A 179 -19.95 12.89 9.80
N MET A 180 -18.65 12.79 9.47
CA MET A 180 -17.82 13.94 9.18
C MET A 180 -18.12 14.44 7.75
N PRO A 181 -18.55 15.72 7.55
CA PRO A 181 -18.93 16.26 6.24
C PRO A 181 -17.88 16.04 5.16
N ARG A 182 -16.62 16.27 5.52
CA ARG A 182 -15.48 16.10 4.61
C ARG A 182 -15.32 14.65 4.15
N VAL A 183 -15.56 13.68 5.03
CA VAL A 183 -15.51 12.26 4.67
C VAL A 183 -16.70 11.91 3.77
N ALA A 184 -17.90 12.41 4.09
CA ALA A 184 -19.07 12.23 3.21
C ALA A 184 -18.83 12.83 1.82
N GLU A 185 -18.22 14.01 1.73
CA GLU A 185 -17.83 14.65 0.47
C GLU A 185 -16.79 13.81 -0.29
N LEU A 186 -15.72 13.37 0.38
CA LEU A 186 -14.68 12.51 -0.20
C LEU A 186 -15.28 11.23 -0.81
N LEU A 187 -16.23 10.59 -0.12
CA LEU A 187 -16.92 9.40 -0.59
C LEU A 187 -17.68 9.65 -1.90
N GLN A 188 -18.19 10.86 -2.15
CA GLN A 188 -18.87 11.18 -3.42
C GLN A 188 -17.95 11.13 -4.64
N TYR A 189 -16.62 11.22 -4.45
CA TYR A 189 -15.64 11.09 -5.52
C TYR A 189 -15.20 9.65 -5.78
N LEU A 190 -15.65 8.68 -4.98
CA LEU A 190 -15.35 7.26 -5.17
C LEU A 190 -16.36 6.59 -6.11
N PRO A 191 -16.10 5.37 -6.60
CA PRO A 191 -17.06 4.64 -7.42
C PRO A 191 -18.45 4.57 -6.75
N GLY A 192 -19.51 4.85 -7.52
CA GLY A 192 -20.89 4.91 -7.02
C GLY A 192 -21.30 6.27 -6.44
N GLY A 193 -20.36 7.20 -6.25
CA GLY A 193 -20.64 8.56 -5.79
C GLY A 193 -21.04 9.51 -6.92
N ASN A 194 -21.69 10.62 -6.57
CA ASN A 194 -22.21 11.60 -7.54
C ASN A 194 -21.11 12.32 -8.33
N SER A 195 -19.92 12.43 -7.75
CA SER A 195 -18.74 13.09 -8.31
C SER A 195 -17.69 12.10 -8.84
N ALA A 196 -18.05 10.83 -9.06
CA ALA A 196 -17.12 9.76 -9.46
C ALA A 196 -16.41 9.99 -10.81
N ALA A 197 -16.88 10.93 -11.64
CA ALA A 197 -16.24 11.33 -12.90
C ALA A 197 -15.36 12.60 -12.76
N ALA A 198 -15.52 13.38 -11.68
CA ALA A 198 -14.77 14.61 -11.46
C ALA A 198 -13.36 14.31 -10.94
N SER A 199 -12.39 15.21 -11.10
CA SER A 199 -11.09 15.08 -10.42
C SER A 199 -11.30 15.18 -8.91
N LEU A 200 -10.69 14.27 -8.14
CA LEU A 200 -10.71 14.33 -6.67
C LEU A 200 -9.82 15.50 -6.21
N PRO A 201 -10.35 16.49 -5.46
CA PRO A 201 -9.54 17.49 -4.81
C PRO A 201 -8.67 16.83 -3.73
N VAL A 202 -7.34 16.85 -3.91
CA VAL A 202 -6.39 16.24 -2.95
C VAL A 202 -6.51 16.86 -1.56
N SER A 203 -6.95 18.13 -1.46
CA SER A 203 -7.25 18.78 -0.19
C SER A 203 -8.21 17.96 0.67
N LEU A 204 -9.23 17.30 0.11
CA LEU A 204 -10.19 16.47 0.86
C LEU A 204 -9.57 15.27 1.57
N LEU A 205 -8.35 14.87 1.16
CA LEU A 205 -7.59 13.80 1.81
C LEU A 205 -6.77 14.32 3.01
N HIS A 206 -6.57 15.63 3.12
CA HIS A 206 -5.93 16.24 4.27
C HIS A 206 -6.97 16.54 5.39
N PRO A 207 -6.53 16.55 6.66
CA PRO A 207 -7.29 17.15 7.76
C PRO A 207 -7.74 18.58 7.42
N SER A 208 -8.81 19.06 8.05
CA SER A 208 -9.41 20.35 7.69
C SER A 208 -8.49 21.53 8.04
N ALA A 209 -7.68 21.39 9.10
CA ALA A 209 -7.01 22.48 9.81
C ALA A 209 -7.96 23.51 10.44
N ASN A 210 -9.22 23.61 10.00
CA ASN A 210 -10.24 24.37 10.71
C ASN A 210 -10.88 23.50 11.81
N LEU A 211 -10.74 23.91 13.06
CA LEU A 211 -11.28 23.16 14.19
C LEU A 211 -12.81 23.17 14.26
N GLU A 212 -13.45 24.21 13.72
CA GLU A 212 -14.92 24.36 13.72
C GLU A 212 -15.60 23.20 12.99
N ASP A 213 -15.00 22.73 11.88
CA ASP A 213 -15.47 21.58 11.11
C ASP A 213 -15.62 20.28 11.92
N TYR A 214 -14.96 20.18 13.08
CA TYR A 214 -15.03 19.02 13.98
C TYR A 214 -15.98 19.22 15.18
N LEU A 215 -16.41 20.45 15.42
CA LEU A 215 -17.22 20.84 16.56
C LEU A 215 -18.71 20.97 16.22
N ASP A 216 -19.04 21.11 14.93
CA ASP A 216 -20.42 21.11 14.48
C ASP A 216 -21.06 19.73 14.68
N ASP A 217 -22.24 19.72 15.31
CA ASP A 217 -23.05 18.51 15.61
C ASP A 217 -24.28 18.42 14.70
N ASP A 218 -24.26 19.14 13.57
CA ASP A 218 -25.40 19.22 12.67
C ASP A 218 -25.74 17.81 12.20
N GLY A 219 -26.83 17.27 12.77
CA GLY A 219 -27.31 15.93 12.51
C GLY A 219 -27.54 15.72 11.03
N HIS A 220 -26.55 15.13 10.35
CA HIS A 220 -26.63 14.90 8.92
C HIS A 220 -27.58 13.73 8.63
N GLU A 221 -28.80 14.06 8.21
CA GLU A 221 -29.52 13.34 7.16
C GLU A 221 -28.72 13.57 5.85
N GLU A 222 -28.27 12.58 5.06
CA GLU A 222 -28.94 11.35 4.67
C GLU A 222 -27.88 10.31 4.22
N ALA A 223 -27.69 9.24 5.00
CA ALA A 223 -26.77 8.14 4.68
C ALA A 223 -27.17 7.34 3.41
N ALA A 224 -28.39 7.55 2.90
CA ALA A 224 -29.00 6.77 1.82
C ALA A 224 -28.25 6.83 0.47
N GLY A 225 -27.39 7.84 0.27
CA GLY A 225 -26.51 7.94 -0.89
C GLY A 225 -25.14 7.26 -0.70
N LEU A 226 -24.62 7.25 0.53
CA LEU A 226 -23.27 6.78 0.84
C LEU A 226 -23.18 5.25 0.89
N GLU A 227 -24.27 4.57 1.24
CA GLU A 227 -24.32 3.11 1.18
C GLU A 227 -23.99 2.59 -0.22
N ARG A 228 -24.51 3.26 -1.27
CA ARG A 228 -24.23 2.89 -2.66
C ARG A 228 -22.76 3.04 -3.01
N VAL A 229 -22.05 4.02 -2.44
CA VAL A 229 -20.60 4.19 -2.63
C VAL A 229 -19.86 3.00 -2.03
N VAL A 230 -20.21 2.59 -0.82
CA VAL A 230 -19.56 1.45 -0.17
C VAL A 230 -19.89 0.14 -0.90
N ASP A 231 -21.13 -0.04 -1.33
CA ASP A 231 -21.54 -1.21 -2.10
C ASP A 231 -20.83 -1.24 -3.47
N ALA A 232 -20.70 -0.10 -4.15
CA ALA A 232 -19.94 0.01 -5.39
C ALA A 232 -18.44 -0.26 -5.17
N TYR A 233 -17.85 0.20 -4.07
CA TYR A 233 -16.48 -0.12 -3.69
C TYR A 233 -16.28 -1.64 -3.51
N MET A 234 -17.16 -2.28 -2.73
CA MET A 234 -17.10 -3.72 -2.47
C MET A 234 -17.39 -4.53 -3.75
N ALA A 235 -18.19 -4.01 -4.69
CA ALA A 235 -18.50 -4.68 -5.95
C ALA A 235 -17.46 -4.45 -7.06
N ALA A 236 -16.85 -3.27 -7.14
CA ALA A 236 -15.90 -2.88 -8.19
C ALA A 236 -14.47 -3.35 -7.91
N GLY A 237 -14.20 -3.79 -6.68
CA GLY A 237 -12.87 -4.10 -6.20
C GLY A 237 -12.25 -5.35 -6.79
N HIS A 238 -11.09 -5.22 -7.45
CA HIS A 238 -10.20 -6.37 -7.55
C HIS A 238 -9.69 -6.66 -6.13
N LYS A 239 -9.96 -7.85 -5.59
CA LYS A 239 -9.71 -8.22 -4.18
C LYS A 239 -8.32 -7.88 -3.66
N SER A 240 -7.30 -7.91 -4.53
CA SER A 240 -5.91 -7.54 -4.20
C SER A 240 -5.65 -6.04 -3.98
N VAL A 241 -6.58 -5.17 -4.37
CA VAL A 241 -6.47 -3.71 -4.31
C VAL A 241 -7.61 -3.09 -3.51
N CYS A 242 -8.80 -3.70 -3.52
CA CYS A 242 -9.94 -3.30 -2.71
C CYS A 242 -10.39 -4.51 -1.88
N PRO A 243 -9.90 -4.66 -0.64
CA PRO A 243 -10.31 -5.76 0.22
C PRO A 243 -11.72 -5.52 0.77
N ASP A 244 -12.47 -6.59 1.01
CA ASP A 244 -13.86 -6.56 1.46
C ASP A 244 -14.02 -6.01 2.90
N ASN A 245 -12.92 -5.84 3.63
CA ASN A 245 -12.90 -5.46 5.04
C ASN A 245 -12.18 -4.13 5.33
N VAL A 246 -11.75 -3.38 4.32
CA VAL A 246 -11.08 -2.08 4.51
C VAL A 246 -11.23 -1.19 3.28
N LEU A 247 -11.40 0.12 3.49
CA LEU A 247 -11.52 1.11 2.41
C LEU A 247 -10.41 2.16 2.48
N TRP A 248 -9.51 2.14 1.50
CA TRP A 248 -8.55 3.22 1.22
C TRP A 248 -8.97 3.99 -0.03
N PRO A 249 -9.30 5.28 0.06
CA PRO A 249 -9.77 6.08 -1.08
C PRO A 249 -8.81 6.08 -2.27
N LEU A 250 -7.51 6.25 -2.01
CA LEU A 250 -6.50 6.35 -3.06
C LEU A 250 -6.35 5.06 -3.88
N LEU A 251 -6.64 3.89 -3.30
CA LEU A 251 -6.56 2.63 -4.03
C LEU A 251 -7.61 2.51 -5.13
N THR A 252 -8.75 3.18 -4.99
CA THR A 252 -9.82 3.15 -6.01
C THR A 252 -9.48 4.00 -7.24
N LEU A 253 -8.41 4.79 -7.17
CA LEU A 253 -8.00 5.74 -8.21
C LEU A 253 -6.71 5.33 -8.94
N ILE A 254 -6.06 4.24 -8.53
CA ILE A 254 -4.82 3.75 -9.14
C ILE A 254 -5.19 2.67 -10.15
N ASN A 255 -4.84 2.88 -11.42
CA ASN A 255 -5.14 1.94 -12.49
C ASN A 255 -4.20 0.73 -12.54
N HIS A 256 -4.64 -0.29 -13.29
CA HIS A 256 -3.88 -1.51 -13.48
C HIS A 256 -2.82 -1.41 -14.58
N SER A 257 -1.61 -1.88 -14.29
CA SER A 257 -0.65 -2.35 -15.30
C SER A 257 0.09 -3.59 -14.79
N CYS A 258 0.37 -4.55 -15.68
CA CYS A 258 1.23 -5.69 -15.36
C CYS A 258 2.72 -5.29 -15.25
N ILE A 259 3.07 -4.07 -15.68
CA ILE A 259 4.33 -3.39 -15.40
C ILE A 259 4.00 -2.20 -14.50
N PRO A 260 4.04 -2.35 -13.17
CA PRO A 260 3.63 -1.30 -12.25
C PRO A 260 4.65 -0.14 -12.24
N SER A 261 4.17 1.08 -12.00
CA SER A 261 5.02 2.24 -11.70
C SER A 261 5.18 2.47 -10.20
N VAL A 262 4.31 1.86 -9.38
CA VAL A 262 4.36 1.99 -7.91
C VAL A 262 4.33 0.66 -7.18
N THR A 263 4.86 0.65 -5.96
CA THR A 263 4.71 -0.45 -5.00
C THR A 263 3.75 -0.04 -3.89
N LEU A 264 2.86 -0.95 -3.51
CA LEU A 264 1.92 -0.78 -2.40
C LEU A 264 2.30 -1.70 -1.24
N ARG A 265 2.34 -1.15 -0.03
CA ARG A 265 2.65 -1.89 1.21
C ARG A 265 1.80 -1.39 2.35
N VAL A 266 1.21 -2.30 3.11
CA VAL A 266 0.51 -1.93 4.35
C VAL A 266 1.39 -2.31 5.54
N VAL A 267 1.59 -1.37 6.44
CA VAL A 267 2.26 -1.57 7.73
C VAL A 267 1.32 -1.11 8.83
N GLY A 268 0.98 -2.00 9.75
CA GLY A 268 -0.14 -1.78 10.67
C GLY A 268 -1.43 -1.60 9.88
N THR A 269 -1.97 -0.39 9.84
CA THR A 269 -3.12 0.01 9.00
C THR A 269 -2.77 1.05 7.94
N THR A 270 -1.52 1.51 7.89
CA THR A 270 -1.10 2.56 6.96
C THR A 270 -0.68 1.94 5.64
N LEU A 271 -1.30 2.40 4.55
CA LEU A 271 -0.94 2.03 3.19
C LEU A 271 0.10 3.00 2.66
N PHE A 272 1.28 2.48 2.37
CA PHE A 272 2.38 3.15 1.68
C PHE A 272 2.31 2.90 0.18
N CYS A 273 2.46 3.97 -0.58
CA CYS A 273 2.72 3.96 -2.01
C CYS A 273 4.10 4.55 -2.27
N ARG A 274 4.96 3.77 -2.92
CA ARG A 274 6.31 4.19 -3.29
C ARG A 274 6.53 4.06 -4.79
N ALA A 275 7.39 4.89 -5.36
CA ALA A 275 7.82 4.72 -6.75
C ALA A 275 8.56 3.38 -6.90
N ALA A 276 8.12 2.52 -7.85
CA ALA A 276 8.75 1.22 -8.11
C ALA A 276 10.01 1.33 -8.99
N ARG A 277 10.15 2.47 -9.67
CA ARG A 277 11.24 2.87 -10.56
C ARG A 277 11.23 4.41 -10.62
N ASP A 278 12.20 5.00 -11.29
CA ASP A 278 12.16 6.42 -11.58
C ASP A 278 10.92 6.75 -12.43
N LEU A 279 10.22 7.81 -12.03
CA LEU A 279 9.01 8.32 -12.68
C LEU A 279 9.27 9.75 -13.15
N LYS A 280 8.77 10.07 -14.34
CA LYS A 280 8.71 11.45 -14.83
C LYS A 280 7.41 12.13 -14.43
N SER A 281 7.48 13.45 -14.32
CA SER A 281 6.29 14.28 -14.18
C SER A 281 5.27 13.95 -15.28
N GLY A 282 4.02 13.74 -14.89
CA GLY A 282 2.92 13.36 -15.77
C GLY A 282 2.75 11.85 -15.99
N GLU A 283 3.63 10.99 -15.46
CA GLU A 283 3.42 9.55 -15.51
C GLU A 283 2.29 9.09 -14.56
N GLU A 284 1.47 8.15 -15.03
CA GLU A 284 0.41 7.54 -14.23
C GLU A 284 0.98 6.57 -13.19
N LEU A 285 0.42 6.63 -11.97
CA LEU A 285 0.69 5.68 -10.90
C LEU A 285 -0.16 4.42 -11.14
N LEU A 286 0.52 3.29 -11.31
CA LEU A 286 -0.05 2.03 -11.79
C LEU A 286 0.41 0.88 -10.92
N VAL A 287 -0.52 -0.02 -10.60
CA VAL A 287 -0.24 -1.23 -9.81
C VAL A 287 -0.69 -2.49 -10.54
N SER A 288 -0.05 -3.63 -10.24
CA SER A 288 -0.54 -4.92 -10.71
C SER A 288 -1.66 -5.42 -9.82
N TYR A 289 -2.87 -5.57 -10.37
CA TYR A 289 -4.03 -6.05 -9.64
C TYR A 289 -3.93 -7.56 -9.42
N TYR A 290 -3.37 -8.30 -10.38
CA TYR A 290 -3.25 -9.75 -10.27
C TYR A 290 -2.45 -10.15 -9.02
N GLY A 291 -3.15 -10.80 -8.08
CA GLY A 291 -2.60 -11.36 -6.85
C GLY A 291 -1.72 -12.57 -7.15
N GLY A 292 -0.42 -12.33 -7.21
CA GLY A 292 0.61 -13.33 -7.47
C GLY A 292 1.81 -12.64 -8.08
N SER A 293 2.90 -12.52 -7.33
CA SER A 293 4.13 -11.96 -7.91
C SER A 293 4.52 -12.80 -9.11
N LEU A 294 4.88 -12.13 -10.19
CA LEU A 294 5.45 -12.80 -11.36
C LEU A 294 4.48 -13.81 -11.97
N LYS A 295 3.16 -13.61 -11.78
CA LYS A 295 2.15 -14.37 -12.52
C LYS A 295 1.95 -13.68 -13.86
N SER A 296 2.33 -14.37 -14.95
CA SER A 296 1.99 -13.93 -16.30
C SER A 296 0.47 -13.73 -16.43
N ARG A 297 0.06 -12.64 -17.06
CA ARG A 297 -1.36 -12.38 -17.34
C ARG A 297 -1.96 -13.52 -18.16
N LEU A 298 -1.18 -14.10 -19.05
CA LEU A 298 -1.60 -15.23 -19.88
C LEU A 298 -2.10 -16.40 -19.03
N THR A 299 -1.44 -16.72 -17.91
CA THR A 299 -1.93 -17.78 -17.00
C THR A 299 -3.28 -17.45 -16.39
N SER A 300 -3.56 -16.16 -16.12
CA SER A 300 -4.87 -15.69 -15.64
C SER A 300 -5.95 -15.69 -16.73
N LEU A 301 -5.58 -15.46 -18.00
CA LEU A 301 -6.51 -15.46 -19.13
C LEU A 301 -6.91 -16.87 -19.59
N ILE A 302 -5.95 -17.80 -19.59
CA ILE A 302 -6.13 -19.16 -20.12
C ILE A 302 -6.88 -20.04 -19.13
N TRP A 303 -6.71 -19.79 -17.82
CA TRP A 303 -7.36 -20.56 -16.78
C TRP A 303 -7.99 -19.67 -15.71
N PRO A 304 -9.03 -18.90 -16.05
CA PRO A 304 -9.75 -18.13 -15.06
C PRO A 304 -10.42 -19.06 -14.05
N SER A 305 -10.03 -18.94 -12.79
CA SER A 305 -10.85 -19.44 -11.70
C SER A 305 -12.13 -18.59 -11.54
N ARG A 306 -12.08 -17.33 -11.98
CA ARG A 306 -13.15 -16.33 -11.94
C ARG A 306 -13.08 -15.42 -13.18
N PRO A 307 -13.74 -15.78 -14.30
CA PRO A 307 -13.63 -15.05 -15.56
C PRO A 307 -14.13 -13.60 -15.47
N GLU A 308 -15.09 -13.32 -14.59
CA GLU A 308 -15.62 -11.99 -14.27
C GLU A 308 -14.59 -11.05 -13.62
N GLU A 309 -13.55 -11.60 -12.99
CA GLU A 309 -12.46 -10.82 -12.36
C GLU A 309 -11.30 -10.56 -13.35
N ILE A 310 -11.39 -11.04 -14.61
CA ILE A 310 -10.34 -10.82 -15.62
C ILE A 310 -10.37 -9.38 -16.13
N ILE A 311 -9.26 -8.68 -15.93
CA ILE A 311 -9.00 -7.38 -16.56
C ILE A 311 -8.33 -7.57 -17.94
N VAL A 312 -8.91 -6.96 -18.97
CA VAL A 312 -8.31 -6.94 -20.30
C VAL A 312 -7.26 -5.83 -20.39
N CYS A 313 -6.06 -6.08 -19.85
CA CYS A 313 -4.93 -5.15 -19.91
C CYS A 313 -4.27 -5.12 -21.30
N LYS A 314 -3.74 -3.98 -21.75
CA LYS A 314 -2.97 -3.87 -23.01
C LYS A 314 -1.56 -3.29 -22.80
N CYS A 315 -0.99 -3.42 -21.60
CA CYS A 315 0.37 -2.94 -21.35
C CYS A 315 1.42 -3.75 -22.14
N ARG A 316 2.64 -3.21 -22.27
CA ARG A 316 3.74 -3.83 -23.03
C ARG A 316 3.97 -5.30 -22.71
N LYS A 317 3.95 -5.68 -21.43
CA LYS A 317 4.13 -7.07 -20.99
C LYS A 317 3.05 -7.99 -21.54
N CYS A 318 1.80 -7.56 -21.48
CA CYS A 318 0.68 -8.29 -22.04
C CYS A 318 0.83 -8.51 -23.55
N GLU A 319 1.21 -7.46 -24.29
CA GLU A 319 1.39 -7.55 -25.74
C GLU A 319 2.51 -8.53 -26.10
N LEU A 320 3.65 -8.49 -25.39
CA LEU A 320 4.76 -9.39 -25.62
C LEU A 320 4.42 -10.85 -25.28
N GLU A 321 3.75 -11.09 -24.16
CA GLU A 321 3.30 -12.44 -23.77
C GLU A 321 2.41 -13.07 -24.86
N THR A 322 1.62 -12.28 -25.59
CA THR A 322 0.77 -12.83 -26.67
C THR A 322 1.54 -13.31 -27.91
N LYS A 323 2.79 -12.86 -28.09
CA LYS A 323 3.62 -13.23 -29.24
C LYS A 323 4.35 -14.55 -29.07
N ILE A 324 4.24 -15.20 -27.90
CA ILE A 324 5.05 -16.37 -27.55
C ILE A 324 4.18 -17.63 -27.56
N PRO A 325 4.21 -18.45 -28.63
CA PRO A 325 3.29 -19.56 -28.83
C PRO A 325 3.40 -20.66 -27.76
N VAL A 326 4.60 -20.90 -27.23
CA VAL A 326 4.84 -21.97 -26.25
C VAL A 326 4.18 -21.71 -24.89
N LEU A 327 3.72 -20.49 -24.65
CA LEU A 327 2.98 -20.15 -23.44
C LEU A 327 1.49 -20.52 -23.54
N TYR A 328 0.99 -20.86 -24.74
CA TYR A 328 -0.39 -21.27 -24.97
C TYR A 328 -0.56 -22.79 -24.83
N PRO A 329 -1.69 -23.27 -24.26
CA PRO A 329 -1.96 -24.69 -24.13
C PRO A 329 -2.14 -25.32 -25.51
N TYR A 330 -1.42 -26.40 -25.77
CA TYR A 330 -1.66 -27.30 -26.89
C TYR A 330 -2.76 -28.32 -26.53
N PRO A 331 -3.61 -28.75 -27.49
CA PRO A 331 -4.51 -29.87 -27.27
C PRO A 331 -3.72 -31.11 -26.82
N GLY A 332 -3.98 -31.60 -25.60
CA GLY A 332 -3.37 -32.83 -25.07
C GLY A 332 -2.21 -32.67 -24.06
N VAL A 333 -1.70 -31.45 -23.83
CA VAL A 333 -0.70 -31.17 -22.77
C VAL A 333 -1.38 -30.42 -21.62
N GLY A 334 -1.08 -30.78 -20.37
CA GLY A 334 -1.84 -30.40 -19.16
C GLY A 334 -2.20 -28.92 -18.99
N LYS A 335 -3.26 -28.71 -18.19
CA LYS A 335 -4.13 -27.52 -18.06
C LYS A 335 -3.48 -26.18 -17.63
N CYS A 336 -2.20 -26.14 -17.25
CA CYS A 336 -1.46 -24.92 -16.83
C CYS A 336 0.07 -25.09 -17.04
N ILE A 337 0.82 -24.00 -17.15
CA ILE A 337 2.30 -24.02 -16.94
C ILE A 337 2.52 -24.21 -15.45
N ARG A 338 3.02 -25.39 -15.05
CA ARG A 338 3.32 -25.66 -13.63
C ARG A 338 4.58 -24.89 -13.22
N ARG A 339 4.72 -24.60 -11.92
CA ARG A 339 5.92 -23.91 -11.41
C ARG A 339 7.21 -24.64 -11.78
N ASP A 340 7.18 -25.96 -11.87
CA ASP A 340 8.28 -26.86 -12.22
C ASP A 340 8.35 -27.21 -13.72
N ASP A 341 7.60 -26.53 -14.59
CA ASP A 341 7.56 -26.76 -16.04
C ASP A 341 8.79 -26.13 -16.74
N VAL A 342 9.96 -26.68 -16.38
CA VAL A 342 11.27 -26.20 -16.83
C VAL A 342 11.42 -26.30 -18.35
N GLU A 343 10.86 -27.34 -18.97
CA GLU A 343 10.92 -27.53 -20.42
C GLU A 343 10.23 -26.40 -21.18
N ARG A 344 9.00 -26.02 -20.78
CA ARG A 344 8.31 -24.88 -21.39
C ARG A 344 9.07 -23.57 -21.21
N MET A 345 9.78 -23.38 -20.09
CA MET A 345 10.60 -22.18 -19.89
C MET A 345 11.83 -22.14 -20.77
N CYS A 346 12.51 -23.27 -20.95
CA CYS A 346 13.63 -23.36 -21.88
C CYS A 346 13.17 -23.05 -23.31
N LEU A 347 12.01 -23.54 -23.72
CA LEU A 347 11.42 -23.24 -25.03
C LEU A 347 11.00 -21.77 -25.16
N MET A 348 10.44 -21.17 -24.09
CA MET A 348 10.11 -19.75 -24.07
C MET A 348 11.38 -18.90 -24.23
N GLU A 349 12.43 -19.22 -23.47
CA GLU A 349 13.71 -18.53 -23.53
C GLU A 349 14.37 -18.68 -24.91
N GLU A 350 14.37 -19.89 -25.48
CA GLU A 350 14.85 -20.13 -26.84
C GLU A 350 14.06 -19.33 -27.87
N PHE A 351 12.74 -19.28 -27.74
CA PHE A 351 11.89 -18.49 -28.61
C PHE A 351 12.23 -17.00 -28.56
N VAL A 352 12.31 -16.39 -27.37
CA VAL A 352 12.64 -14.96 -27.27
C VAL A 352 14.07 -14.63 -27.68
N LEU A 353 15.01 -15.59 -27.58
CA LEU A 353 16.40 -15.40 -28.01
C LEU A 353 16.58 -15.43 -29.53
N HIS A 354 15.80 -16.24 -30.25
CA HIS A 354 15.94 -16.46 -31.70
C HIS A 354 14.92 -15.71 -32.56
N ASN A 355 14.02 -14.95 -31.95
CA ASN A 355 13.04 -14.11 -32.65
C ASN A 355 13.32 -12.62 -32.40
N ASP A 356 12.54 -11.77 -33.08
CA ASP A 356 12.70 -10.30 -33.05
C ASP A 356 12.20 -9.68 -31.73
N PHE A 357 12.97 -9.90 -30.66
CA PHE A 357 12.77 -9.30 -29.34
C PHE A 357 14.01 -8.47 -28.97
N SER A 358 13.77 -7.21 -28.60
CA SER A 358 14.84 -6.36 -28.06
C SER A 358 15.39 -6.92 -26.73
N SER A 359 16.54 -6.42 -26.28
CA SER A 359 17.07 -6.74 -24.95
C SER A 359 16.08 -6.39 -23.84
N GLU A 360 15.36 -5.29 -24.00
CA GLU A 360 14.35 -4.82 -23.07
C GLU A 360 13.12 -5.73 -23.06
N ASP A 361 12.62 -6.13 -24.23
CA ASP A 361 11.47 -7.03 -24.33
C ASP A 361 11.73 -8.37 -23.66
N LYS A 362 12.96 -8.90 -23.78
CA LYS A 362 13.38 -10.12 -23.08
C LYS A 362 13.24 -9.97 -21.56
N GLN A 363 13.64 -8.84 -20.99
CA GLN A 363 13.50 -8.58 -19.55
C GLN A 363 12.03 -8.42 -19.14
N VAL A 364 11.20 -7.77 -19.96
CA VAL A 364 9.77 -7.66 -19.68
C VAL A 364 9.10 -9.04 -19.65
N VAL A 365 9.44 -9.93 -20.58
CA VAL A 365 8.91 -11.31 -20.60
C VAL A 365 9.42 -12.08 -19.40
N ARG A 366 10.73 -12.06 -19.13
CA ARG A 366 11.36 -12.78 -17.99
C ARG A 366 10.73 -12.42 -16.66
N SER A 367 10.35 -11.15 -16.44
CA SER A 367 9.68 -10.73 -15.20
C SER A 367 8.31 -11.38 -14.99
N GLY A 368 7.63 -11.79 -16.06
CA GLY A 368 6.35 -12.52 -16.03
C GLY A 368 6.47 -13.99 -15.65
N PHE A 369 7.67 -14.54 -15.73
CA PHE A 369 7.93 -15.97 -15.51
C PHE A 369 9.09 -16.21 -14.53
N ALA A 370 9.52 -15.19 -13.80
CA ALA A 370 10.72 -15.21 -12.96
C ALA A 370 10.77 -16.39 -11.96
N HIS A 371 9.62 -16.82 -11.40
CA HIS A 371 9.57 -18.00 -10.52
C HIS A 371 9.93 -19.32 -11.22
N HIS A 372 9.72 -19.43 -12.53
CA HIS A 372 9.99 -20.67 -13.25
C HIS A 372 11.47 -20.85 -13.60
N TYR A 373 12.29 -19.79 -13.54
CA TYR A 373 13.75 -19.91 -13.63
C TYR A 373 14.37 -20.51 -12.36
N TYR A 374 13.58 -20.65 -11.28
CA TYR A 374 14.04 -21.13 -9.98
C TYR A 374 13.06 -22.14 -9.35
N THR A 375 13.31 -23.43 -9.56
CA THR A 375 12.40 -24.52 -9.14
C THR A 375 13.07 -25.42 -8.10
N GLY A 376 12.33 -25.83 -7.06
CA GLY A 376 12.84 -26.77 -6.04
C GLY A 376 14.05 -26.29 -5.23
N GLY A 377 14.27 -24.98 -5.11
CA GLY A 377 15.41 -24.43 -4.36
C GLY A 377 16.74 -24.47 -5.11
N ARG A 378 16.72 -24.67 -6.43
CA ARG A 378 17.91 -24.64 -7.30
C ARG A 378 17.61 -23.84 -8.57
N PRO A 379 18.60 -23.14 -9.15
CA PRO A 379 18.47 -22.61 -10.50
C PRO A 379 18.19 -23.75 -11.47
N CYS A 380 17.38 -23.48 -12.49
CA CYS A 380 17.29 -24.36 -13.64
C CYS A 380 18.71 -24.55 -14.23
N VAL A 381 19.19 -25.80 -14.33
CA VAL A 381 20.58 -26.11 -14.73
C VAL A 381 20.68 -26.38 -16.24
N TYR A 382 19.61 -26.15 -17.00
CA TYR A 382 19.66 -26.30 -18.45
C TYR A 382 20.52 -25.19 -19.06
N VAL A 383 21.35 -25.54 -20.03
CA VAL A 383 22.44 -24.72 -20.61
C VAL A 383 21.99 -23.39 -21.27
N ARG A 384 20.69 -23.05 -21.25
CA ARG A 384 20.12 -21.90 -21.95
C ARG A 384 19.23 -20.97 -21.12
N VAL A 385 19.18 -21.13 -19.80
CA VAL A 385 18.47 -20.17 -18.93
C VAL A 385 19.38 -19.01 -18.51
N PRO A 386 18.83 -17.79 -18.36
CA PRO A 386 19.56 -16.60 -17.92
C PRO A 386 20.17 -16.78 -16.53
N THR A 387 21.23 -16.03 -16.23
CA THR A 387 21.84 -16.03 -14.89
C THR A 387 20.89 -15.42 -13.85
N ALA A 388 21.17 -15.68 -12.57
CA ALA A 388 20.35 -15.18 -11.47
C ALA A 388 20.20 -13.64 -11.51
N GLU A 389 21.28 -12.92 -11.81
CA GLU A 389 21.33 -11.46 -11.91
C GLU A 389 20.40 -10.94 -13.00
N VAL A 390 20.39 -11.60 -14.16
CA VAL A 390 19.52 -11.22 -15.29
C VAL A 390 18.03 -11.36 -14.90
N VAL A 391 17.68 -12.43 -14.18
CA VAL A 391 16.31 -12.61 -13.68
C VAL A 391 15.99 -11.60 -12.57
N MET A 392 16.94 -11.34 -11.66
CA MET A 392 16.77 -10.35 -10.59
C MET A 392 16.56 -8.94 -11.15
N GLU A 393 17.27 -8.56 -12.21
CA GLU A 393 17.09 -7.30 -12.93
C GLU A 393 15.70 -7.21 -13.57
N ALA A 394 15.25 -8.28 -14.24
CA ALA A 394 13.90 -8.35 -14.81
C ALA A 394 12.81 -8.14 -13.74
N VAL A 395 12.97 -8.77 -12.56
CA VAL A 395 12.05 -8.62 -11.43
C VAL A 395 12.07 -7.20 -10.88
N LEU A 396 13.25 -6.62 -10.68
CA LEU A 396 13.41 -5.24 -10.20
C LEU A 396 12.70 -4.24 -11.12
N ARG A 397 12.89 -4.38 -12.45
CA ARG A 397 12.40 -3.40 -13.41
C ARG A 397 10.94 -3.57 -13.81
N TYR A 398 10.48 -4.83 -13.93
CA TYR A 398 9.19 -5.15 -14.55
C TYR A 398 8.33 -6.13 -13.75
N GLY A 399 8.78 -6.49 -12.54
CA GLY A 399 8.07 -7.43 -11.67
C GLY A 399 6.78 -6.85 -11.11
N CYS A 400 5.76 -7.71 -10.97
CA CYS A 400 4.51 -7.33 -10.32
C CYS A 400 4.72 -7.27 -8.79
N THR A 401 4.38 -6.13 -8.17
CA THR A 401 4.71 -5.79 -6.78
C THR A 401 3.74 -6.36 -5.73
N GLY A 402 2.62 -6.98 -6.17
CA GLY A 402 1.49 -7.40 -5.34
C GLY A 402 1.75 -8.54 -4.35
N GLY A 403 2.90 -9.23 -4.43
CA GLY A 403 3.29 -10.26 -3.47
C GLY A 403 4.68 -10.01 -2.90
N PHE A 404 4.76 -9.22 -1.83
CA PHE A 404 6.01 -8.86 -1.13
C PHE A 404 6.96 -10.05 -0.91
N ASN A 405 6.50 -11.10 -0.23
CA ASN A 405 7.25 -12.30 0.12
C ASN A 405 7.73 -13.11 -1.10
N SER A 406 7.29 -12.74 -2.30
CA SER A 406 7.50 -13.55 -3.49
C SER A 406 8.43 -12.89 -4.52
N CYS A 407 8.51 -11.56 -4.61
CA CYS A 407 9.60 -10.89 -5.34
C CYS A 407 10.92 -10.92 -4.55
N LEU A 408 10.95 -10.33 -3.35
CA LEU A 408 12.16 -10.30 -2.52
C LEU A 408 12.56 -11.71 -2.05
N GLY A 409 11.57 -12.56 -1.74
CA GLY A 409 11.82 -13.95 -1.43
C GLY A 409 12.46 -14.70 -2.61
N LEU A 410 12.01 -14.49 -3.85
CA LEU A 410 12.68 -15.06 -5.03
C LEU A 410 14.10 -14.51 -5.20
N GLN A 411 14.26 -13.19 -5.18
CA GLN A 411 15.55 -12.53 -5.38
C GLN A 411 16.56 -12.92 -4.28
N SER A 412 16.13 -13.07 -3.03
CA SER A 412 16.95 -13.59 -1.93
C SER A 412 17.43 -15.02 -2.19
N ARG A 413 16.58 -15.88 -2.79
CA ARG A 413 16.98 -17.23 -3.19
C ARG A 413 17.94 -17.21 -4.38
N LEU A 414 17.68 -16.38 -5.38
CA LEU A 414 18.53 -16.19 -6.56
C LEU A 414 19.93 -15.68 -6.19
N LEU A 415 20.03 -14.76 -5.23
CA LEU A 415 21.30 -14.23 -4.70
C LEU A 415 22.27 -15.34 -4.26
N ARG A 416 21.75 -16.45 -3.67
CA ARG A 416 22.61 -17.57 -3.23
C ARG A 416 23.28 -18.32 -4.37
N HIS A 417 22.75 -18.20 -5.58
CA HIS A 417 23.23 -18.88 -6.78
C HIS A 417 23.73 -17.90 -7.85
N ALA A 418 23.83 -16.61 -7.51
CA ALA A 418 24.43 -15.59 -8.35
C ALA A 418 25.88 -15.95 -8.69
N THR A 419 26.24 -15.78 -9.96
CA THR A 419 27.62 -15.83 -10.44
C THR A 419 28.38 -14.58 -9.98
N ASP A 420 27.73 -13.42 -10.00
CA ASP A 420 28.21 -12.17 -9.43
C ASP A 420 27.36 -11.79 -8.21
N LYS A 421 27.84 -12.18 -7.03
CA LYS A 421 27.16 -11.89 -5.76
C LYS A 421 27.08 -10.39 -5.46
N ALA A 422 28.03 -9.58 -5.91
CA ALA A 422 28.02 -8.15 -5.64
C ALA A 422 26.93 -7.45 -6.47
N ALA A 423 26.84 -7.78 -7.76
CA ALA A 423 25.79 -7.28 -8.63
C ALA A 423 24.39 -7.75 -8.16
N ALA A 424 24.23 -9.03 -7.82
CA ALA A 424 22.98 -9.56 -7.30
C ALA A 424 22.56 -8.88 -5.98
N ARG A 425 23.53 -8.60 -5.10
CA ARG A 425 23.29 -7.89 -3.83
C ARG A 425 22.76 -6.48 -4.08
N GLU A 426 23.33 -5.75 -5.03
CA GLU A 426 22.85 -4.41 -5.40
C GLU A 426 21.43 -4.44 -5.97
N LEU A 427 21.13 -5.42 -6.85
CA LEU A 427 19.78 -5.61 -7.39
C LEU A 427 18.74 -5.90 -6.31
N LEU A 428 19.09 -6.72 -5.31
CA LEU A 428 18.22 -7.00 -4.17
C LEU A 428 18.07 -5.76 -3.29
N LEU A 429 19.15 -5.01 -3.05
CA LEU A 429 19.09 -3.75 -2.29
C LEU A 429 18.11 -2.77 -2.93
N GLN A 430 18.21 -2.56 -4.25
CA GLN A 430 17.30 -1.67 -4.97
C GLN A 430 15.84 -2.14 -4.90
N SER A 431 15.62 -3.45 -4.99
CA SER A 431 14.27 -4.01 -4.82
C SER A 431 13.73 -3.82 -3.39
N CYS A 432 14.60 -3.86 -2.38
CA CYS A 432 14.22 -3.52 -1.02
C CYS A 432 13.89 -2.02 -0.88
N ILE A 433 14.67 -1.13 -1.51
CA ILE A 433 14.46 0.32 -1.46
C ILE A 433 13.07 0.69 -1.99
N THR A 434 12.66 0.12 -3.13
CA THR A 434 11.35 0.41 -3.74
C THR A 434 10.16 -0.04 -2.88
N HIS A 435 10.37 -0.95 -1.93
CA HIS A 435 9.35 -1.41 -0.99
C HIS A 435 9.40 -0.74 0.38
N PHE A 436 10.58 -0.37 0.85
CA PHE A 436 10.82 -0.05 2.26
C PHE A 436 11.49 1.30 2.52
N GLY A 437 11.97 1.96 1.48
CA GLY A 437 12.84 3.12 1.62
C GLY A 437 14.28 2.71 1.92
N GLN A 438 15.17 3.69 1.83
CA GLN A 438 16.61 3.45 1.80
C GLN A 438 17.18 2.91 3.11
N ALA A 439 16.78 3.50 4.23
CA ALA A 439 17.41 3.22 5.52
C ALA A 439 17.04 1.85 6.08
N LEU A 440 15.81 1.39 5.81
CA LEU A 440 15.33 0.07 6.20
C LEU A 440 15.81 -1.03 5.25
N ALA A 441 15.87 -0.75 3.94
CA ALA A 441 16.35 -1.71 2.95
C ALA A 441 17.76 -2.23 3.27
N ARG A 442 18.68 -1.34 3.68
CA ARG A 442 20.05 -1.71 4.08
C ARG A 442 20.08 -2.65 5.27
N GLU A 443 19.24 -2.41 6.27
CA GLU A 443 19.16 -3.26 7.46
C GLU A 443 18.58 -4.65 7.14
N LEU A 444 17.50 -4.69 6.36
CA LEU A 444 16.86 -5.94 5.96
C LEU A 444 17.79 -6.81 5.10
N LEU A 445 18.54 -6.19 4.19
CA LEU A 445 19.52 -6.89 3.37
C LEU A 445 20.58 -7.58 4.24
N VAL A 446 21.13 -6.87 5.24
CA VAL A 446 22.09 -7.45 6.19
C VAL A 446 21.50 -8.68 6.88
N ARG A 447 20.25 -8.62 7.37
CA ARG A 447 19.60 -9.77 8.02
C ARG A 447 19.49 -10.99 7.09
N VAL A 448 19.19 -10.77 5.81
CA VAL A 448 19.11 -11.83 4.80
C VAL A 448 20.48 -12.44 4.52
N GLU A 449 21.54 -11.63 4.46
CA GLU A 449 22.90 -12.10 4.23
C GLU A 449 23.43 -13.01 5.34
N TYR A 450 23.11 -12.67 6.61
CA TYR A 450 23.55 -13.45 7.77
C TYR A 450 22.66 -14.66 8.10
N GLY A 451 21.67 -14.97 7.27
CA GLY A 451 20.77 -16.11 7.49
C GLY A 451 19.87 -15.95 8.73
N LEU A 452 19.78 -14.74 9.28
CA LEU A 452 18.97 -14.40 10.45
C LEU A 452 17.50 -14.12 10.08
N GLY A 453 17.13 -14.33 8.81
CA GLY A 453 15.77 -14.25 8.30
C GLY A 453 15.66 -14.69 6.84
N HIS A 454 14.49 -15.19 6.46
CA HIS A 454 14.05 -15.24 5.08
C HIS A 454 13.00 -14.14 4.88
N PHE A 455 13.03 -13.44 3.73
CA PHE A 455 11.89 -12.63 3.30
C PHE A 455 10.68 -13.50 3.00
#